data_AF-A0A7Y0NP53-F1
#
_entry.id   AF-A0A7Y0NP53-F1
#
_cell.length_a   1.000
_cell.length_b   1.000
_cell.length_c   1.000
_cell.angle_alpha   90.00
_cell.angle_beta   90.00
_cell.angle_gamma   90.00
#
_symmetry.space_group_name_H-M   'P 1'
#
loop_
_entity.id
_entity.type
_entity.pdbx_description
1 polymer ?
#
loop_
_entity_poly.entity_id
_entity_poly.type
_entity_poly.pdbx_seq_one_letter_code
_entity_poly.pdbx_strand_id
1 'polypeptide(L)'
;MKKLVLIALMAVMAVGCKSRSYVESSIVIGMPESDFKKANRSAELMLANDDGTNVYRMISNSFIPKPEPFTFFYFYQGKLTRFVKSDRLDDYKFIR
;
A
#
# COMPACT_ATOMS: atom_id res chain seq x y z
N MET A 1 -35.12 42.56 7.94
CA MET A 1 -34.06 42.05 8.84
C MET A 1 -33.99 40.52 8.79
N LYS A 2 -32.77 39.98 8.65
CA LYS A 2 -32.34 38.59 8.95
C LYS A 2 -32.94 37.42 8.15
N LYS A 3 -32.73 37.31 6.83
CA LYS A 3 -32.91 36.02 6.11
C LYS A 3 -31.93 35.77 4.94
N LEU A 4 -30.71 36.30 4.97
CA LEU A 4 -29.73 36.12 3.87
C LEU A 4 -28.29 35.89 4.34
N VAL A 5 -28.08 35.05 5.37
CA VAL A 5 -26.69 34.76 5.87
C VAL A 5 -26.32 33.28 5.79
N LEU A 6 -27.25 32.39 5.44
CA LEU A 6 -27.01 30.94 5.56
C LEU A 6 -26.49 30.22 4.31
N ILE A 7 -26.29 30.91 3.18
CA ILE A 7 -25.87 30.27 1.92
C ILE A 7 -24.35 30.43 1.66
N ALA A 8 -23.65 31.24 2.46
CA ALA A 8 -22.21 31.49 2.26
C ALA A 8 -21.26 30.49 2.97
N LEU A 9 -21.78 29.52 3.73
CA LEU A 9 -20.99 28.54 4.50
C LEU A 9 -20.98 27.12 3.91
N MET A 10 -21.29 26.98 2.61
CA MET A 10 -21.16 25.70 1.87
C MET A 10 -19.92 25.65 0.98
N ALA A 11 -19.16 26.74 0.90
CA ALA A 11 -17.81 26.72 0.35
C ALA A 11 -16.84 26.42 1.49
N VAL A 12 -15.80 25.62 1.23
CA VAL A 12 -14.69 25.29 2.16
C VAL A 12 -14.91 24.10 3.11
N MET A 13 -15.49 22.98 2.66
CA MET A 13 -15.23 21.67 3.29
C MET A 13 -15.03 20.52 2.29
N ALA A 14 -15.01 20.79 0.99
CA ALA A 14 -14.67 19.81 -0.04
C ALA A 14 -13.21 19.95 -0.50
N VAL A 15 -12.28 20.20 0.43
CA VAL A 15 -10.94 19.62 0.30
C VAL A 15 -11.02 18.25 0.98
N GLY A 16 -11.95 17.42 0.50
CA GLY A 16 -11.92 16.00 0.78
C GLY A 16 -10.57 15.52 0.27
N CYS A 17 -9.75 14.98 1.17
CA CYS A 17 -8.47 14.36 0.86
C CYS A 17 -8.57 13.73 -0.51
N LYS A 18 -7.73 14.16 -1.48
CA LYS A 18 -7.58 13.47 -2.76
C LYS A 18 -7.56 11.99 -2.41
N SER A 19 -8.65 11.29 -2.72
CA SER A 19 -8.65 9.86 -2.83
C SER A 19 -7.61 9.63 -3.90
N ARG A 20 -6.36 9.38 -3.45
CA ARG A 20 -5.35 8.75 -4.27
C ARG A 20 -6.03 7.44 -4.62
N SER A 21 -6.71 7.44 -5.76
CA SER A 21 -7.02 6.24 -6.50
C SER A 21 -5.67 5.56 -6.57
N TYR A 22 -5.49 4.56 -5.70
CA TYR A 22 -4.26 3.84 -5.57
C TYR A 22 -3.98 3.38 -6.98
N VAL A 23 -2.96 3.98 -7.61
CA VAL A 23 -2.40 3.42 -8.81
C VAL A 23 -2.12 2.00 -8.40
N GLU A 24 -2.94 1.08 -8.91
CA GLU A 24 -2.71 -0.35 -8.78
C GLU A 24 -1.35 -0.51 -9.44
N SER A 25 -0.31 -0.51 -8.61
CA SER A 25 1.05 -0.46 -9.08
C SER A 25 1.19 -1.67 -9.99
N SER A 26 1.65 -1.47 -11.22
CA SER A 26 1.98 -2.58 -12.09
C SER A 26 3.20 -3.25 -11.46
N ILE A 27 2.96 -4.07 -10.45
CA ILE A 27 3.95 -4.89 -9.78
C ILE A 27 4.40 -5.91 -10.82
N VAL A 28 5.69 -5.88 -11.15
CA VAL A 28 6.28 -6.76 -12.16
C VAL A 28 7.48 -7.45 -11.54
N ILE A 29 7.56 -8.77 -11.71
CA ILE A 29 8.73 -9.56 -11.30
C ILE A 29 9.97 -9.01 -12.01
N GLY A 30 11.05 -8.82 -11.25
CA GLY A 30 12.30 -8.23 -11.70
C GLY A 30 12.40 -6.72 -11.50
N MET A 31 11.31 -6.04 -11.11
CA MET A 31 11.36 -4.59 -10.89
C MET A 31 12.35 -4.23 -9.75
N PRO A 32 13.06 -3.09 -9.86
CA PRO A 32 13.94 -2.63 -8.80
C PRO A 32 13.19 -2.30 -7.50
N GLU A 33 13.78 -2.63 -6.36
CA GLU A 33 13.24 -2.30 -5.04
C GLU A 33 13.02 -0.79 -4.86
N SER A 34 13.91 0.02 -5.43
CA SER A 34 13.79 1.48 -5.43
C SER A 34 12.52 1.96 -6.14
N ASP A 35 12.17 1.37 -7.28
CA ASP A 35 10.97 1.72 -8.04
C ASP A 35 9.71 1.21 -7.36
N PHE A 36 9.77 0.01 -6.77
CA PHE A 36 8.71 -0.51 -5.92
C PHE A 36 8.39 0.45 -4.76
N LYS A 37 9.42 0.91 -4.02
CA LYS A 37 9.24 1.84 -2.89
C LYS A 37 8.69 3.20 -3.31
N LYS A 38 9.10 3.72 -4.48
CA LYS A 38 8.56 4.98 -5.02
C LYS A 38 7.06 4.87 -5.30
N ALA A 39 6.63 3.75 -5.89
CA ALA A 39 5.24 3.49 -6.26
C ALA A 39 4.37 3.11 -5.04
N ASN A 40 4.93 2.37 -4.08
CA ASN A 40 4.21 1.76 -2.96
C ASN A 40 4.67 2.34 -1.62
N ARG A 41 4.40 3.63 -1.40
CA ARG A 41 4.86 4.34 -0.20
C ARG A 41 4.28 3.83 1.12
N SER A 42 3.19 3.07 1.07
CA SER A 42 2.55 2.44 2.22
C SER A 42 3.09 1.04 2.52
N ALA A 43 4.07 0.56 1.75
CA ALA A 43 4.68 -0.74 2.00
C ALA A 43 5.59 -0.66 3.24
N GLU A 44 5.37 -1.57 4.18
CA GLU A 44 6.14 -1.68 5.41
C GLU A 44 7.25 -2.73 5.23
N LEU A 45 8.47 -2.45 5.68
CA LEU A 45 9.57 -3.42 5.66
C LEU A 45 9.41 -4.41 6.83
N MET A 46 9.25 -5.69 6.52
CA MET A 46 9.06 -6.77 7.50
C MET A 46 10.36 -7.48 7.85
N LEU A 47 11.23 -7.68 6.85
CA LEU A 47 12.48 -8.40 6.97
C LEU A 47 13.52 -7.75 6.07
N ALA A 48 14.74 -7.61 6.57
CA ALA A 48 15.92 -7.26 5.81
C ALA A 48 17.09 -8.11 6.28
N ASN A 49 17.65 -8.90 5.36
CA ASN A 49 18.76 -9.80 5.61
C ASN A 49 20.02 -9.32 4.88
N ASP A 50 21.17 -9.68 5.43
CA ASP A 50 22.48 -9.33 4.85
C ASP A 50 22.76 -10.03 3.50
N ASP A 51 22.02 -11.09 3.18
CA ASP A 51 22.09 -11.81 1.89
C ASP A 51 21.40 -11.07 0.74
N GLY A 52 20.88 -9.86 1.00
CA GLY A 52 20.15 -9.05 0.03
C GLY A 52 18.67 -9.45 -0.11
N THR A 53 18.15 -10.29 0.79
CA THR A 53 16.72 -10.61 0.87
C THR A 53 15.99 -9.54 1.69
N ASN A 54 15.00 -8.89 1.06
CA ASN A 54 14.11 -7.94 1.74
C ASN A 54 12.66 -8.37 1.53
N VAL A 55 11.83 -8.26 2.57
CA VAL A 55 10.38 -8.54 2.46
C VAL A 55 9.58 -7.33 2.89
N TYR A 56 8.69 -6.88 2.01
CA TYR A 56 7.76 -5.79 2.28
C TYR A 56 6.34 -6.32 2.40
N ARG A 57 5.51 -5.65 3.21
CA ARG A 57 4.07 -5.93 3.36
C ARG A 57 3.25 -4.72 2.94
N MET A 58 2.16 -4.96 2.22
CA MET A 58 1.07 -3.99 2.06
C MET A 58 -0.23 -4.56 2.62
N ILE A 59 -1.07 -3.67 3.14
CA ILE A 59 -2.40 -3.99 3.67
C ILE A 59 -3.44 -3.38 2.73
N SER A 60 -4.34 -4.21 2.22
CA SER A 60 -5.47 -3.76 1.43
C SER A 60 -6.55 -3.15 2.33
N ASN A 61 -6.50 -1.84 2.50
CA ASN A 61 -7.52 -1.08 3.21
C ASN A 61 -8.74 -0.84 2.31
N SER A 62 -9.59 -1.85 2.16
CA SER A 62 -10.90 -1.71 1.50
C SER A 62 -12.01 -1.66 2.55
N PHE A 63 -13.08 -0.91 2.27
CA PHE A 63 -14.26 -0.85 3.12
C PHE A 63 -14.95 -2.22 3.24
N ILE A 64 -14.81 -3.06 2.22
CA ILE A 64 -15.25 -4.45 2.24
C ILE A 64 -14.05 -5.30 2.67
N PRO A 65 -14.15 -6.09 3.76
CA PRO A 65 -13.08 -6.98 4.18
C PRO A 65 -12.68 -7.91 3.03
N LYS A 66 -11.36 -7.99 2.76
CA LYS A 66 -10.82 -8.97 1.83
C LYS A 66 -10.36 -10.21 2.61
N PRO A 67 -10.58 -11.42 2.08
CA PRO A 67 -10.12 -12.65 2.75
C PRO A 67 -8.60 -12.65 2.91
N GLU A 68 -7.86 -12.10 1.96
CA GLU A 68 -6.39 -11.97 2.01
C GLU A 68 -6.01 -10.48 1.96
N PRO A 69 -6.07 -9.76 3.10
CA PRO A 69 -5.79 -8.34 3.12
C PRO A 69 -4.30 -8.05 3.07
N PHE A 70 -3.41 -9.02 3.31
CA PHE A 70 -1.98 -8.84 3.32
C PHE A 70 -1.36 -9.28 2.00
N THR A 71 -0.42 -8.50 1.47
CA THR A 71 0.43 -8.90 0.35
C THR A 71 1.89 -8.72 0.74
N PHE A 72 2.67 -9.79 0.64
CA PHE A 72 4.10 -9.82 0.90
C PHE A 72 4.88 -9.80 -0.41
N PHE A 73 5.86 -8.92 -0.53
CA PHE A 73 6.71 -8.74 -1.70
C PHE A 73 8.14 -9.12 -1.34
N TYR A 74 8.68 -10.13 -2.02
CA TYR A 74 9.99 -10.70 -1.74
C TYR A 74 11.00 -10.19 -2.75
N PHE A 75 12.03 -9.52 -2.25
CA PHE A 75 13.16 -9.04 -3.03
C PHE A 75 14.37 -9.90 -2.76
N TYR A 76 15.15 -10.12 -3.80
CA TYR A 76 16.48 -10.72 -3.69
C TYR A 76 17.43 -9.86 -4.52
N GLN A 77 18.54 -9.44 -3.91
CA GLN A 77 19.55 -8.61 -4.57
C GLN A 77 18.94 -7.36 -5.23
N GLY A 78 17.99 -6.72 -4.53
CA GLY A 78 17.35 -5.48 -4.96
C GLY A 78 16.30 -5.61 -6.07
N LYS A 79 15.91 -6.83 -6.46
CA LYS A 79 14.87 -7.08 -7.48
C LYS A 79 13.71 -7.89 -6.91
N LEU A 80 12.48 -7.54 -7.31
CA LEU A 80 11.29 -8.30 -6.92
C LEU A 80 11.34 -9.70 -7.53
N THR A 81 11.25 -10.75 -6.73
CA THR A 81 11.30 -12.15 -7.19
C THR A 81 9.93 -12.81 -7.16
N ARG A 82 9.09 -12.45 -6.19
CA ARG A 82 7.73 -12.97 -6.03
C ARG A 82 6.90 -12.08 -5.12
N PHE A 83 5.58 -12.25 -5.17
CA PHE A 83 4.67 -11.70 -4.18
C PHE A 83 3.58 -12.72 -3.84
N VAL A 84 3.09 -12.68 -2.60
CA VAL A 84 2.12 -13.65 -2.07
C VAL A 84 1.06 -12.91 -1.28
N LYS A 85 -0.21 -13.27 -1.50
CA LYS A 85 -1.33 -12.79 -0.69
C LYS A 85 -1.58 -13.74 0.48
N SER A 86 -2.05 -13.20 1.61
CA SER A 86 -2.32 -13.97 2.82
C SER A 86 -3.39 -13.30 3.67
N ASP A 87 -4.08 -14.12 4.45
CA ASP A 87 -5.05 -13.75 5.48
C ASP A 87 -4.41 -13.44 6.85
N ARG A 88 -3.11 -13.69 7.01
CA ARG A 88 -2.37 -13.54 8.27
C ARG A 88 -1.23 -12.53 8.19
N LEU A 89 -1.12 -11.73 9.25
CA LEU A 89 -0.19 -10.60 9.35
C LEU A 89 1.30 -10.99 9.24
N ASP A 90 1.63 -12.22 9.67
CA ASP A 90 3.00 -12.68 9.96
C ASP A 90 3.46 -13.82 9.04
N ASP A 91 2.69 -14.18 8.02
CA ASP A 91 2.96 -15.35 7.18
C ASP A 91 4.29 -15.28 6.41
N TYR A 92 4.85 -14.08 6.23
CA TYR A 92 6.19 -13.91 5.66
C TYR A 92 7.29 -14.69 6.39
N LYS A 93 7.08 -15.04 7.66
CA LYS A 93 8.02 -15.85 8.46
C LYS A 93 8.07 -17.31 8.06
N PHE A 94 6.99 -17.81 7.44
CA PHE A 94 6.81 -19.24 7.14
C PHE A 94 6.89 -19.56 5.65
N ILE A 95 6.72 -18.56 4.79
CA ILE A 95 6.71 -18.70 3.35
C ILE A 95 8.15 -18.60 2.81
N ARG A 96 8.75 -19.74 2.45
CA ARG A 96 10.09 -19.84 1.84
C ARG A 96 10.03 -19.75 0.32
#